data_AF-A0A1J4RJ74-F1
#
_entry.id   AF-A0A1J4RJ74-F1
#
_cell.length_a   1.000
_cell.length_b   1.000
_cell.length_c   1.000
_cell.angle_alpha   90.00
_cell.angle_beta   90.00
_cell.angle_gamma   90.00
#
_symmetry.space_group_name_H-M   'P 1'
#
loop_
_entity.id
_entity.type
_entity.pdbx_description
1 polymer ?
#
loop_
_entity_poly.entity_id
_entity_poly.type
_entity_poly.pdbx_seq_one_letter_code
_entity_poly.pdbx_strand_id
1 'polypeptide(L)' 'MSEASVSGREIFYEIRVIGGIAKVSAVDAATGIEAIIQGPRSSGEALLKRTALNKLIYLLRKQGII' A
#
# COMPACT_ATOMS: atom_id res chain seq x y z
N MET A 1 11.14 -1.71 -9.38
CA MET A 1 11.15 -3.08 -8.83
C MET A 1 9.89 -3.45 -8.02
N SER A 2 9.12 -2.50 -7.47
CA SER A 2 7.95 -2.82 -6.62
C SER A 2 6.75 -3.38 -7.41
N GLU A 3 6.29 -2.69 -8.46
CA GLU A 3 5.09 -3.10 -9.20
C GLU A 3 5.22 -4.45 -9.92
N ALA A 4 6.42 -4.77 -10.42
CA ALA A 4 6.66 -6.04 -11.11
C ALA A 4 6.38 -7.27 -10.24
N SER A 5 6.58 -7.18 -8.92
CA SER A 5 6.38 -8.31 -7.99
C SER A 5 4.92 -8.62 -7.69
N VAL A 6 3.99 -7.74 -8.06
CA VAL A 6 2.55 -7.92 -7.89
C VAL A 6 1.81 -7.85 -9.23
N SER A 7 2.53 -8.09 -10.34
CA SER A 7 1.94 -8.10 -11.68
C SER A 7 0.74 -9.06 -11.73
N GLY A 8 -0.41 -8.55 -12.19
CA GLY A 8 -1.66 -9.32 -12.27
C GLY A 8 -2.47 -9.43 -10.96
N ARG A 9 -2.01 -8.83 -9.86
CA ARG A 9 -2.78 -8.75 -8.60
C ARG A 9 -3.58 -7.46 -8.53
N GLU A 10 -4.85 -7.56 -8.13
CA GLU A 10 -5.68 -6.41 -7.86
C GLU A 10 -5.40 -5.85 -6.46
N ILE A 11 -5.15 -4.54 -6.38
CA ILE A 11 -4.80 -3.86 -5.14
C ILE A 11 -5.74 -2.67 -4.95
N PHE A 12 -6.49 -2.69 -3.84
CA PHE A 12 -7.33 -1.57 -3.44
C PHE A 12 -6.55 -0.60 -2.58
N TYR A 13 -6.79 0.69 -2.78
CA TYR A 13 -6.23 1.74 -1.95
C TYR A 13 -7.34 2.53 -1.27
N GLU A 14 -7.22 2.72 0.05
CA GLU A 14 -8.02 3.68 0.80
C GLU A 14 -7.12 4.80 1.31
N ILE A 15 -7.54 6.05 1.16
CA ILE A 15 -6.83 7.21 1.69
C ILE A 15 -7.78 8.01 2.57
N ARG A 16 -7.41 8.21 3.84
CA ARG A 16 -8.12 9.12 4.75
C ARG A 16 -7.18 10.21 5.23
N VAL A 17 -7.62 11.45 5.11
CA VAL A 17 -6.88 12.61 5.62
C VAL A 17 -7.44 13.00 7.00
N ILE A 18 -6.55 13.07 7.98
CA ILE A 18 -6.86 13.49 9.35
C ILE A 18 -5.90 14.64 9.69
N GLY A 19 -6.42 15.87 9.61
CA GLY A 19 -5.61 17.08 9.74
C GLY A 19 -4.48 17.12 8.70
N GLY A 20 -3.23 17.24 9.18
CA GLY A 20 -2.03 17.27 8.35
C GLY A 20 -1.51 15.90 7.90
N ILE A 21 -2.15 14.80 8.30
CA ILE A 21 -1.72 13.43 8.04
C ILE A 21 -2.66 12.75 7.06
N ALA A 22 -2.11 11.96 6.14
CA ALA A 22 -2.84 11.03 5.31
C ALA A 22 -2.51 9.60 5.75
N LYS A 23 -3.55 8.85 6.14
CA LYS A 23 -3.50 7.40 6.34
C LYS A 23 -3.81 6.73 5.00
N VAL A 24 -2.95 5.83 4.56
CA VAL A 24 -3.15 5.04 3.34
C VAL A 24 -3.13 3.57 3.67
N SER A 25 -4.17 2.87 3.23
CA SER A 25 -4.29 1.41 3.26
C SER A 25 -4.12 0.88 1.85
N ALA A 26 -3.27 -0.13 1.65
CA ALA A 26 -3.18 -0.92 0.43
C ALA A 26 -3.56 -2.36 0.74
N VAL A 27 -4.58 -2.89 0.06
CA VAL A 27 -5.13 -4.23 0.30
C VAL A 27 -4.99 -5.07 -0.95
N ASP A 28 -4.37 -6.24 -0.81
CA ASP A 28 -4.37 -7.25 -1.86
C ASP A 28 -5.73 -7.97 -1.91
N ALA A 29 -6.44 -7.86 -3.04
CA ALA A 29 -7.81 -8.37 -3.18
C ALA A 29 -7.92 -9.89 -2.98
N ALA A 30 -6.91 -10.64 -3.42
CA ALA A 30 -6.93 -12.10 -3.39
C ALA A 30 -6.71 -12.69 -1.99
N THR A 31 -5.97 -11.99 -1.12
CA THR A 31 -5.58 -12.51 0.21
C THR A 31 -6.17 -11.72 1.36
N GLY A 32 -6.68 -10.51 1.11
CA GLY A 32 -7.13 -9.59 2.14
C GLY A 32 -5.99 -8.99 2.98
N ILE A 33 -4.72 -9.26 2.66
CA ILE A 33 -3.58 -8.69 3.38
C ILE A 33 -3.55 -7.18 3.14
N GLU A 34 -3.53 -6.43 4.25
CA GLU A 34 -3.51 -4.98 4.26
C GLU A 34 -2.17 -4.44 4.77
N ALA A 35 -1.64 -3.45 4.06
CA ALA A 35 -0.56 -2.61 4.54
C ALA A 35 -1.07 -1.18 4.79
N ILE A 36 -0.87 -0.70 6.02
CA ILE A 36 -1.23 0.66 6.43
C ILE A 36 0.03 1.51 6.59
N ILE A 37 0.06 2.70 6.02
CA ILE A 37 1.08 3.73 6.25
C ILE A 37 0.42 5.06 6.61
N GLN A 38 1.18 5.94 7.26
CA GLN A 38 0.79 7.32 7.55
C GLN A 38 1.92 8.24 7.12
N GLY A 39 1.57 9.37 6.52
CA GLY A 39 2.55 10.38 6.14
C GLY A 39 1.94 11.78 6.05
N PRO A 40 2.77 12.82 5.86
CA PRO A 40 2.26 14.17 5.64
C PRO A 40 1.32 14.20 4.44
N ARG A 41 0.18 14.87 4.57
CA ARG A 41 -0.76 15.10 3.45
C ARG A 41 -0.05 15.76 2.26
N SER A 42 0.94 16.62 2.54
CA SER A 42 1.73 17.34 1.54
C SER A 42 2.67 16.45 0.71
N SER A 43 2.92 15.20 1.12
CA SER A 43 3.78 14.26 0.38
C SER A 43 3.20 13.81 -0.96
N GLY A 44 1.90 14.04 -1.19
CA GLY A 44 1.22 13.70 -2.45
C GLY A 44 0.76 12.24 -2.51
N GLU A 45 -0.38 12.03 -3.17
CA GLU A 45 -1.06 10.74 -3.23
C GLU A 45 -0.21 9.62 -3.85
N ALA A 46 0.46 9.90 -4.97
CA ALA A 46 1.26 8.90 -5.68
C ALA A 46 2.41 8.34 -4.81
N LEU A 47 3.09 9.21 -4.05
CA LEU A 47 4.18 8.79 -3.16
C LEU A 47 3.65 7.97 -1.98
N LEU A 48 2.52 8.36 -1.39
CA LEU A 48 1.90 7.64 -0.29
C LEU A 48 1.40 6.26 -0.72
N LYS A 49 0.73 6.17 -1.89
CA LYS A 49 0.31 4.89 -2.49
C LYS A 49 1.51 3.98 -2.78
N ARG A 50 2.58 4.50 -3.38
CA ARG A 50 3.80 3.74 -3.65
C ARG A 50 4.44 3.20 -2.35
N THR A 51 4.44 4.01 -1.30
CA THR A 51 4.96 3.60 0.01
C THR A 51 4.10 2.49 0.62
N ALA A 52 2.77 2.62 0.55
CA ALA A 52 1.84 1.58 0.99
C ALA A 52 2.03 0.28 0.21
N LEU A 53 2.18 0.36 -1.12
CA LEU A 53 2.45 -0.78 -1.98
C LEU A 53 3.74 -1.51 -1.60
N ASN A 54 4.83 -0.79 -1.37
CA ASN A 54 6.10 -1.40 -0.95
C ASN A 54 5.96 -2.16 0.36
N LYS A 55 5.19 -1.63 1.32
CA LYS A 55 4.89 -2.32 2.57
C LYS A 55 4.02 -3.56 2.34
N LEU A 56 3.03 -3.49 1.46
CA LEU A 56 2.20 -4.64 1.08
C LEU A 56 3.05 -5.75 0.47
N ILE A 57 3.92 -5.43 -0.49
CA ILE A 57 4.87 -6.39 -1.10
C ILE A 57 5.73 -7.07 -0.04
N TYR A 58 6.25 -6.31 0.92
CA TYR A 58 7.02 -6.87 2.02
C TYR A 58 6.19 -7.89 2.85
N LEU A 59 4.93 -7.57 3.17
CA LEU A 59 4.05 -8.48 3.90
C LEU A 59 3.75 -9.74 3.09
N LEU A 60 3.43 -9.61 1.80
CA LEU A 60 3.18 -10.74 0.91
C LEU A 60 4.40 -11.68 0.81
N ARG A 61 5.60 -11.12 0.67
CA ARG A 61 6.87 -11.89 0.70
C ARG A 61 7.09 -12.59 2.02
N LYS A 62 6.84 -11.90 3.13
CA LYS A 62 6.97 -12.47 4.47
C LYS A 62 6.03 -13.65 4.69
N GLN A 63 4.88 -13.66 4.02
CA GLN A 63 3.89 -14.75 4.06
C GLN A 63 4.12 -15.81 2.97
N GLY A 64 5.17 -15.69 2.14
CA GLY A 64 5.46 -16.63 1.06
C GLY A 64 4.44 -16.63 -0.08
N ILE A 65 3.68 -15.54 -0.25
CA ILE A 65 2.66 -15.42 -1.30
C ILE A 65 3.27 -15.00 -2.63
N ILE A 66 4.35 -14.20 -2.58
CA ILE A 66 5.18 -13.75 -3.71
C ILE A 66 6.66 -13.75 -3.34
#